data_AF-A0A358HVR3-F1
#
_entry.id   AF-A0A358HVR3-F1
#
_cell.length_a   1.000
_cell.length_b   1.000
_cell.length_c   1.000
_cell.angle_alpha   90.00
_cell.angle_beta   90.00
_cell.angle_gamma   90.00
#
_symmetry.space_group_name_H-M   'P 1'
#
loop_
_entity.id
_entity.type
_entity.pdbx_description
1 polymer ?
#
loop_
_entity_poly.entity_id
_entity_poly.type
_entity_poly.pdbx_seq_one_letter_code
_entity_poly.pdbx_strand_id
1 'polypeptide(L)'
;MKKTHSAWRVIPTAFWAVLAMAFIGAGSAHAAPPKFCAPTTFSLSGSVADQFWNNVTPNQWAKMLSANWQDNGFHFYGRVRQRGPDAGINTPSDLESEIRKGTPKPEGTPNRWQINLPILSSGGQPLRVIYDYDGRKNSKCSLVTLSY
;
A
#
# COMPACT_ATOMS: atom_id res chain seq x y z
N MET A 1 -88.43 24.67 -2.62
CA MET A 1 -88.14 24.82 -1.17
C MET A 1 -87.02 23.85 -0.78
N LYS A 2 -86.25 24.14 0.30
CA LYS A 2 -84.93 23.57 0.69
C LYS A 2 -83.78 24.06 -0.23
N LYS A 3 -82.95 25.05 0.15
CA LYS A 3 -81.85 25.15 1.17
C LYS A 3 -80.66 24.23 0.86
N THR A 4 -79.58 24.75 0.24
CA THR A 4 -78.28 25.26 0.81
C THR A 4 -77.36 24.13 1.34
N HIS A 5 -76.01 24.13 1.29
CA HIS A 5 -74.96 25.17 1.14
C HIS A 5 -73.72 24.72 0.32
N SER A 6 -73.04 25.71 -0.29
CA SER A 6 -71.57 26.00 -0.28
C SER A 6 -70.51 24.89 -0.03
N ALA A 7 -69.51 24.81 -0.92
CA ALA A 7 -68.07 24.64 -0.56
C ALA A 7 -67.13 25.02 -1.74
N TRP A 8 -66.00 25.67 -1.43
CA TRP A 8 -64.87 25.93 -2.36
C TRP A 8 -63.96 24.69 -2.50
N ARG A 9 -63.16 24.58 -3.60
CA ARG A 9 -61.69 24.83 -3.60
C ARG A 9 -60.92 24.29 -4.84
N VAL A 10 -60.15 25.21 -5.45
CA VAL A 10 -58.75 25.10 -5.94
C VAL A 10 -58.37 24.11 -7.06
N ILE A 11 -57.72 24.69 -8.08
CA ILE A 11 -57.01 24.14 -9.26
C ILE A 11 -55.58 24.76 -9.16
N PRO A 12 -54.42 24.07 -9.41
CA PRO A 12 -54.10 23.32 -10.66
C PRO A 12 -53.14 22.08 -10.56
N THR A 13 -52.92 21.43 -11.72
CA THR A 13 -51.67 20.78 -12.23
C THR A 13 -50.79 19.87 -11.35
N ALA A 14 -50.68 18.59 -11.75
CA ALA A 14 -49.56 17.71 -11.38
C ALA A 14 -48.43 17.79 -12.42
N PHE A 15 -47.36 18.54 -12.12
CA PHE A 15 -46.09 18.50 -12.87
C PHE A 15 -45.20 17.40 -12.27
N TRP A 16 -45.12 16.22 -12.91
CA TRP A 16 -44.18 15.17 -12.50
C TRP A 16 -42.81 15.40 -13.14
N ALA A 17 -41.88 15.95 -12.36
CA ALA A 17 -40.48 16.04 -12.75
C ALA A 17 -39.78 14.68 -12.59
N VAL A 18 -39.24 14.14 -13.68
CA VAL A 18 -38.44 12.90 -13.65
C VAL A 18 -37.07 13.20 -13.05
N LEU A 19 -36.84 12.74 -11.82
CA LEU A 19 -35.57 12.91 -11.11
C LEU A 19 -34.54 11.90 -11.66
N ALA A 20 -33.75 12.31 -12.63
CA ALA A 20 -32.62 11.53 -13.12
C ALA A 20 -31.53 11.43 -12.03
N MET A 21 -31.44 10.28 -11.36
CA MET A 21 -30.36 10.00 -10.41
C MET A 21 -29.02 9.89 -11.15
N ALA A 22 -28.21 10.94 -11.08
CA ALA A 22 -26.82 10.89 -11.49
C ALA A 22 -26.05 9.95 -10.55
N PHE A 23 -25.87 8.69 -10.96
CA PHE A 23 -24.86 7.80 -10.39
C PHE A 23 -23.48 8.34 -10.76
N ILE A 24 -23.00 9.33 -10.01
CA ILE A 24 -21.61 9.77 -10.06
C ILE A 24 -20.79 8.64 -9.44
N GLY A 25 -20.24 7.78 -10.29
CA GLY A 25 -19.28 6.78 -9.87
C GLY A 25 -18.08 7.47 -9.23
N ALA A 26 -17.97 7.37 -7.91
CA ALA A 26 -16.78 7.78 -7.18
C ALA A 26 -15.63 6.85 -7.60
N GLY A 27 -14.94 7.21 -8.68
CA GLY A 27 -13.76 6.51 -9.13
C GLY A 27 -12.75 6.45 -7.98
N SER A 28 -12.31 5.24 -7.64
CA SER A 28 -11.45 4.99 -6.49
C SER A 28 -10.21 5.89 -6.55
N ALA A 29 -10.21 6.95 -5.73
CA ALA A 29 -9.05 7.80 -5.53
C ALA A 29 -7.98 6.96 -4.83
N HIS A 30 -7.10 6.34 -5.62
CA HIS A 30 -5.96 5.58 -5.15
C HIS A 30 -5.19 6.47 -4.16
N ALA A 31 -5.17 6.07 -2.89
CA ALA A 31 -4.60 6.89 -1.84
C ALA A 31 -3.14 7.22 -2.17
N ALA A 32 -2.72 8.45 -1.83
CA ALA A 32 -1.32 8.83 -1.96
C ALA A 32 -0.45 7.90 -1.08
N PRO A 33 0.74 7.50 -1.55
CA PRO A 33 1.59 6.59 -0.81
C PRO A 33 1.93 7.16 0.58
N PRO A 34 1.85 6.36 1.65
CA PRO A 34 1.98 6.85 3.01
C PRO A 34 3.39 7.42 3.22
N LYS A 35 3.50 8.72 3.49
CA LYS A 35 4.78 9.43 3.68
C LYS A 35 5.69 8.74 4.72
N PHE A 36 5.10 8.09 5.72
CA PHE A 36 5.79 7.35 6.77
C PHE A 36 6.53 6.10 6.25
N CYS A 37 6.00 5.46 5.20
CA CYS A 37 6.58 4.32 4.49
C CYS A 37 7.11 4.71 3.10
N ALA A 38 7.44 6.00 2.89
CA ALA A 38 8.10 6.42 1.67
C ALA A 38 9.43 5.65 1.54
N PRO A 39 9.83 5.22 0.32
CA PRO A 39 11.02 4.38 0.18
C PRO A 39 12.30 5.02 0.72
N THR A 40 12.38 6.35 0.72
CA THR A 40 13.48 7.14 1.32
C THR A 40 13.58 7.04 2.85
N THR A 41 12.56 6.51 3.55
CA THR A 41 12.58 6.22 5.00
C THR A 41 13.05 4.80 5.32
N PHE A 42 13.12 3.94 4.30
CA PHE A 42 13.73 2.63 4.44
C PHE A 42 15.25 2.84 4.50
N SER A 43 15.80 2.69 5.70
CA SER A 43 17.24 2.77 5.93
C SER A 43 17.62 1.74 6.99
N LEU A 44 18.76 1.10 6.76
CA LEU A 44 19.32 0.04 7.56
C LEU A 44 20.56 0.56 8.29
N SER A 45 20.78 0.07 9.52
CA SER A 45 21.92 0.51 10.33
C SER A 45 22.57 -0.64 11.08
N GLY A 46 23.90 -0.63 11.17
CA GLY A 46 24.68 -1.64 11.90
C GLY A 46 25.74 -2.32 11.04
N SER A 47 26.70 -2.98 11.70
CA SER A 47 27.93 -3.50 11.12
C SER A 47 27.78 -4.71 10.17
N VAL A 48 26.55 -5.17 9.91
CA VAL A 48 26.27 -6.31 9.04
C VAL A 48 25.38 -5.96 7.84
N ALA A 49 25.13 -4.67 7.59
CA ALA A 49 24.35 -4.21 6.43
C ALA A 49 25.01 -4.59 5.10
N ASP A 50 26.35 -4.56 5.04
CA ASP A 50 27.15 -4.94 3.85
C ASP A 50 27.57 -6.42 3.84
N GLN A 51 27.05 -7.24 4.76
CA GLN A 51 27.33 -8.69 4.76
C GLN A 51 26.35 -9.44 3.86
N PHE A 52 26.84 -10.48 3.18
CA PHE A 52 25.98 -11.38 2.42
C PHE A 52 24.84 -11.95 3.26
N TRP A 53 23.67 -12.10 2.65
CA TRP A 53 22.46 -12.65 3.28
C TRP A 53 22.66 -13.96 4.07
N ASN A 54 23.63 -14.79 3.70
CA ASN A 54 23.95 -16.03 4.42
C ASN A 54 24.52 -15.79 5.84
N ASN A 55 25.20 -14.66 6.07
CA ASN A 55 25.84 -14.30 7.34
C ASN A 55 24.94 -13.44 8.25
N VAL A 56 23.91 -12.79 7.68
CA VAL A 56 22.92 -12.01 8.43
C VAL A 56 21.90 -12.96 9.06
N THR A 57 21.68 -12.86 10.37
CA THR A 57 20.66 -13.60 11.14
C THR A 57 19.34 -12.82 11.26
N PRO A 58 18.20 -13.47 11.60
CA PRO A 58 16.92 -12.76 11.74
C PRO A 58 16.96 -11.66 12.81
N ASN A 59 17.69 -11.90 13.91
CA ASN A 59 17.85 -10.95 15.01
C ASN A 59 18.74 -9.76 14.64
N GLN A 60 19.72 -9.94 13.75
CA GLN A 60 20.48 -8.82 13.20
C GLN A 60 19.62 -8.01 12.25
N TRP A 61 18.89 -8.67 11.34
CA TRP A 61 17.92 -8.02 10.46
C TRP A 61 16.90 -7.16 11.22
N ALA A 62 16.27 -7.72 12.26
CA ALA A 62 15.34 -7.00 13.14
C ALA A 62 15.93 -5.70 13.73
N LYS A 63 17.22 -5.72 14.07
CA LYS A 63 17.95 -4.59 14.65
C LYS A 63 18.43 -3.58 13.61
N MET A 64 18.57 -3.98 12.34
CA MET A 64 18.98 -3.08 11.26
C MET A 64 17.83 -2.18 10.80
N LEU A 65 16.58 -2.68 10.81
CA LEU A 65 15.40 -1.93 10.40
C LEU A 65 15.23 -0.64 11.21
N SER A 66 15.03 0.49 10.52
CA SER A 66 14.69 1.76 11.16
C SER A 66 13.36 1.66 11.92
N ALA A 67 13.16 2.55 12.91
CA ALA A 67 12.02 2.47 13.83
C ALA A 67 10.62 2.45 13.16
N ASN A 68 10.52 2.94 11.92
CA ASN A 68 9.30 3.00 11.13
C ASN A 68 8.92 1.66 10.47
N TRP A 69 9.88 0.74 10.33
CA TRP A 69 9.74 -0.53 9.62
C TRP A 69 9.79 -1.72 10.58
N GLN A 70 9.16 -2.83 10.20
CA GLN A 70 9.23 -4.10 10.91
C GLN A 70 9.02 -5.29 9.96
N ASP A 71 9.51 -6.47 10.33
CA ASP A 71 9.30 -7.74 9.61
C ASP A 71 8.76 -8.77 10.61
N ASN A 72 7.44 -8.88 10.68
CA ASN A 72 6.77 -9.70 11.69
C ASN A 72 6.86 -11.19 11.28
N GLY A 73 7.56 -11.99 12.09
CA GLY A 73 7.79 -13.40 11.82
C GLY A 73 8.91 -13.69 10.80
N PHE A 74 9.66 -12.67 10.37
CA PHE A 74 10.80 -12.80 9.45
C PHE A 74 10.47 -13.40 8.08
N HIS A 75 9.20 -13.29 7.66
CA HIS A 75 8.75 -13.80 6.36
C HIS A 75 9.39 -13.03 5.20
N PHE A 76 9.51 -11.71 5.32
CA PHE A 76 10.16 -10.91 4.29
C PHE A 76 11.65 -11.22 4.22
N TYR A 77 12.34 -11.26 5.35
CA TYR A 77 13.73 -11.67 5.50
C TYR A 77 14.00 -13.05 4.86
N GLY A 78 13.19 -14.06 5.15
CA GLY A 78 13.32 -15.38 4.55
C GLY A 78 13.22 -15.33 3.01
N ARG A 79 12.34 -14.48 2.48
CA ARG A 79 12.14 -14.30 1.03
C ARG A 79 13.28 -13.54 0.35
N VAL A 80 13.81 -12.48 0.97
CA VAL A 80 14.95 -11.76 0.38
C VAL A 80 16.25 -12.56 0.45
N ARG A 81 16.50 -13.37 1.49
CA ARG A 81 17.66 -14.28 1.47
C ARG A 81 17.58 -15.30 0.35
N GLN A 82 16.37 -15.81 0.05
CA GLN A 82 16.16 -16.81 -0.98
C GLN A 82 16.25 -16.21 -2.40
N ARG A 83 15.69 -15.02 -2.62
CA ARG A 83 15.47 -14.45 -3.98
C ARG A 83 16.28 -13.20 -4.29
N GLY A 84 16.83 -12.55 -3.27
CA GLY A 84 17.66 -11.37 -3.41
C GLY A 84 18.91 -11.65 -4.26
N PRO A 85 19.72 -12.69 -3.94
CA PRO A 85 20.91 -13.02 -4.72
C PRO A 85 20.61 -13.27 -6.21
N ASP A 86 19.54 -14.01 -6.53
CA ASP A 86 19.09 -14.25 -7.91
C ASP A 86 18.72 -12.95 -8.66
N ALA A 87 18.35 -11.91 -7.91
CA ALA A 87 18.00 -10.58 -8.39
C ALA A 87 19.16 -9.56 -8.27
N GLY A 88 20.38 -10.00 -7.91
CA GLY A 88 21.54 -9.13 -7.69
C GLY A 88 21.58 -8.40 -6.34
N ILE A 89 20.61 -8.63 -5.47
CA ILE A 89 20.51 -8.06 -4.11
C ILE A 89 21.23 -9.01 -3.13
N ASN A 90 22.55 -8.86 -3.00
CA ASN A 90 23.41 -9.79 -2.27
C ASN A 90 23.51 -9.49 -0.77
N THR A 91 23.29 -8.24 -0.39
CA THR A 91 23.39 -7.70 0.96
C THR A 91 22.13 -6.92 1.37
N PRO A 92 21.90 -6.70 2.67
CA PRO A 92 20.93 -5.72 3.14
C PRO A 92 21.12 -4.30 2.56
N SER A 93 22.36 -3.81 2.42
CA SER A 93 22.66 -2.51 1.81
C SER A 93 22.21 -2.42 0.35
N ASP A 94 22.36 -3.49 -0.43
CA ASP A 94 21.83 -3.55 -1.80
C ASP A 94 20.30 -3.40 -1.79
N LEU A 95 19.61 -4.09 -0.86
CA LEU A 95 18.16 -4.00 -0.74
C LEU A 95 17.71 -2.58 -0.39
N GLU A 96 18.38 -1.91 0.55
CA GLU A 96 18.11 -0.49 0.84
C GLU A 96 18.26 0.36 -0.43
N SER A 97 19.38 0.21 -1.15
CA SER A 97 19.67 0.96 -2.37
C SER A 97 18.55 0.81 -3.40
N GLU A 98 18.09 -0.42 -3.64
CA GLU A 98 17.01 -0.69 -4.59
C GLU A 98 15.63 -0.23 -4.11
N ILE A 99 15.30 -0.42 -2.83
CA ILE A 99 14.06 0.11 -2.26
C ILE A 99 14.01 1.63 -2.42
N ARG A 100 15.08 2.34 -2.08
CA ARG A 100 15.15 3.81 -2.14
C ARG A 100 15.04 4.39 -3.57
N LYS A 101 15.33 3.60 -4.60
CA LYS A 101 15.08 3.93 -6.02
C LYS A 101 13.65 3.59 -6.49
N GLY A 102 12.96 2.71 -5.76
CA GLY A 102 11.68 2.14 -6.17
C GLY A 102 10.49 3.11 -6.06
N THR A 103 9.42 2.79 -6.79
CA THR A 103 8.17 3.58 -6.77
C THR A 103 7.11 2.91 -5.89
N PRO A 104 6.58 3.58 -4.85
CA PRO A 104 5.51 3.04 -4.02
C PRO A 104 4.15 3.16 -4.74
N LYS A 105 3.34 2.10 -4.69
CA LYS A 105 1.99 2.01 -5.26
C LYS A 105 1.06 1.21 -4.35
N PRO A 106 -0.26 1.44 -4.38
CA PRO A 106 -1.22 0.49 -3.82
C PRO A 106 -1.06 -0.88 -4.49
N GLU A 107 -1.19 -1.96 -3.72
CA GLU A 107 -1.10 -3.33 -4.24
C GLU A 107 -2.46 -3.85 -4.77
N GLY A 108 -3.56 -3.36 -4.20
CA GLY A 108 -4.94 -3.76 -4.53
C GLY A 108 -5.71 -4.23 -3.29
N THR A 109 -5.03 -4.82 -2.32
CA THR A 109 -5.60 -5.18 -1.01
C THR A 109 -5.66 -3.95 -0.09
N PRO A 110 -6.73 -3.76 0.74
CA PRO A 110 -6.79 -2.68 1.73
C PRO A 110 -5.57 -2.66 2.65
N ASN A 111 -5.04 -1.46 2.91
CA ASN A 111 -3.81 -1.22 3.69
C ASN A 111 -2.52 -1.85 3.14
N ARG A 112 -2.56 -2.52 1.98
CA ARG A 112 -1.38 -3.14 1.35
C ARG A 112 -0.80 -2.29 0.25
N TRP A 113 0.52 -2.20 0.27
CA TRP A 113 1.31 -1.39 -0.62
C TRP A 113 2.44 -2.24 -1.20
N GLN A 114 2.93 -1.84 -2.36
CA GLN A 114 4.11 -2.41 -2.99
C GLN A 114 5.08 -1.31 -3.40
N ILE A 115 6.38 -1.58 -3.27
CA ILE A 115 7.44 -0.78 -3.89
C ILE A 115 7.96 -1.59 -5.07
N ASN A 116 7.76 -1.09 -6.28
CA ASN A 116 8.36 -1.68 -7.48
C ASN A 116 9.83 -1.27 -7.53
N LEU A 117 10.73 -2.25 -7.41
CA LEU A 117 12.18 -2.09 -7.58
C LEU A 117 12.53 -2.05 -9.08
N PRO A 118 13.63 -1.40 -9.49
CA PRO A 118 14.05 -1.32 -10.89
C PRO A 118 14.76 -2.60 -11.38
N ILE A 119 14.38 -3.77 -10.85
CA ILE A 119 14.89 -5.09 -11.24
C ILE A 119 13.73 -5.87 -11.86
N LEU A 120 13.93 -6.46 -13.05
CA LEU A 120 12.92 -7.20 -13.77
C LEU A 120 13.21 -8.71 -13.75
N SER A 121 12.16 -9.52 -13.68
CA SER A 121 12.23 -10.94 -14.04
C SER A 121 12.41 -11.13 -15.55
N SER A 122 12.75 -12.35 -15.98
CA SER A 122 12.77 -12.74 -17.39
C SER A 122 11.44 -12.51 -18.13
N GLY A 123 10.31 -12.52 -17.41
CA GLY A 123 8.98 -12.20 -17.92
C GLY A 123 8.61 -10.70 -17.86
N GLY A 124 9.57 -9.82 -17.59
CA GLY A 124 9.37 -8.36 -17.54
C GLY A 124 8.60 -7.84 -16.31
N GLN A 125 8.20 -8.71 -15.38
CA GLN A 125 7.58 -8.27 -14.12
C GLN A 125 8.64 -7.68 -13.18
N PRO A 126 8.41 -6.49 -12.59
CA PRO A 126 9.33 -5.89 -11.65
C PRO A 126 9.35 -6.66 -10.33
N LEU A 127 10.51 -6.68 -9.66
CA LEU A 127 10.60 -7.17 -8.29
C LEU A 127 9.88 -6.20 -7.35
N ARG A 128 9.06 -6.73 -6.45
CA ARG A 128 8.16 -5.97 -5.57
C ARG A 128 8.45 -6.28 -4.11
N VAL A 129 8.63 -5.23 -3.32
CA VAL A 129 8.60 -5.28 -1.85
C VAL A 129 7.17 -4.98 -1.42
N ILE A 130 6.47 -5.99 -0.89
CA ILE A 130 5.09 -5.85 -0.42
C ILE A 130 5.11 -5.58 1.09
N TYR A 131 4.35 -4.58 1.52
CA TYR A 131 4.22 -4.18 2.92
C TYR A 131 2.80 -3.73 3.28
N ASP A 132 2.43 -3.90 4.54
CA ASP A 132 1.15 -3.45 5.09
C ASP A 132 1.34 -2.20 5.97
N TYR A 133 0.42 -1.25 5.88
CA TYR A 133 0.36 -0.04 6.71
C TYR A 133 -1.09 0.42 6.92
N ASP A 134 -1.58 0.36 8.15
CA ASP A 134 -2.98 0.60 8.50
C ASP A 134 -3.33 2.06 8.89
N GLY A 135 -2.36 2.97 8.79
CA GLY A 135 -2.55 4.41 9.00
C GLY A 135 -2.79 4.86 10.44
N ARG A 136 -2.74 3.97 11.45
CA ARG A 136 -3.01 4.36 12.84
C ARG A 136 -1.82 5.08 13.48
N LYS A 137 -2.08 5.74 14.62
CA LYS A 137 -1.04 6.40 15.43
C LYS A 137 -0.02 5.36 15.90
N ASN A 138 1.26 5.61 15.63
CA ASN A 138 2.41 4.72 15.90
C ASN A 138 2.49 3.44 15.04
N SER A 139 1.69 3.33 13.97
CA SER A 139 1.78 2.17 13.07
C SER A 139 3.10 2.11 12.31
N LYS A 140 3.62 0.90 12.15
CA LYS A 140 4.84 0.62 11.39
C LYS A 140 4.51 0.03 10.02
N CYS A 141 5.40 0.32 9.08
CA CYS A 141 5.44 -0.27 7.76
C CYS A 141 5.87 -1.73 7.90
N SER A 142 4.92 -2.65 7.77
CA SER A 142 5.12 -4.07 8.07
C SER A 142 5.47 -4.82 6.80
N LEU A 143 6.74 -5.20 6.64
CA LEU A 143 7.22 -5.98 5.50
C LEU A 143 6.53 -7.35 5.47
N VAL A 144 5.98 -7.72 4.32
CA VAL A 144 5.22 -8.97 4.13
C VAL A 144 6.02 -9.97 3.30
N THR A 145 6.47 -9.58 2.09
CA THR A 145 7.15 -10.50 1.18
C THR A 145 7.93 -9.77 0.08
N LEU A 146 8.84 -10.51 -0.55
CA LEU A 146 9.52 -10.15 -1.79
C LEU A 146 9.05 -11.10 -2.91
N SER A 147 8.55 -10.53 -4.02
CA SER A 147 7.97 -11.27 -5.14
C SER A 147 8.08 -10.50 -6.45
N TYR A 148 8.11 -11.20 -7.59
CA TYR A 148 7.80 -10.60 -8.89
C TYR A 148 6.27 -10.47 -9.03
#